data_AF-A0A368TM34-F1
#
_entry.id   AF-A0A368TM34-F1
#
_cell.length_a   1.000
_cell.length_b   1.000
_cell.length_c   1.000
_cell.angle_alpha   90.00
_cell.angle_beta   90.00
_cell.angle_gamma   90.00
#
_symmetry.space_group_name_H-M   'P 1'
#
loop_
_entity.id
_entity.type
_entity.pdbx_description
1 polymer ?
#
loop_
_entity_poly.entity_id
_entity_poly.type
_entity_poly.pdbx_seq_one_letter_code
_entity_poly.pdbx_strand_id
1 'polypeptide(L)' 'MSTFFPFRSLRACAAAHRAMARAALFSDSILRVRYQRYQRHMQKPLVLDAKAASSTRSVLVQEVRS' A
#
# COMPACT_ATOMS: atom_id res chain seq x y z
N MET A 1 -9.60 -21.53 15.77
CA MET A 1 -9.83 -20.12 15.35
C MET A 1 -8.89 -19.80 14.20
N SER A 2 -9.32 -20.05 12.97
CA SER A 2 -8.49 -19.85 11.78
C SER A 2 -8.77 -18.46 11.21
N THR A 3 -7.83 -17.52 11.38
CA THR A 3 -7.91 -16.21 10.74
C THR A 3 -7.63 -16.37 9.25
N PHE A 4 -8.71 -16.52 8.47
CA PHE A 4 -8.71 -16.24 7.04
C PHE A 4 -8.20 -14.80 6.87
N PHE A 5 -7.00 -14.62 6.31
CA PHE A 5 -6.58 -13.33 5.78
C PHE A 5 -7.07 -13.29 4.33
N PRO A 6 -8.25 -12.72 4.05
CA PRO A 6 -8.76 -12.72 2.71
C PRO A 6 -7.82 -11.88 1.86
N PHE A 7 -7.57 -12.33 0.63
CA PHE A 7 -6.93 -11.60 -0.46
C PHE A 7 -7.02 -10.08 -0.25
N ARG A 8 -5.97 -9.50 0.33
CA ARG A 8 -5.93 -8.06 0.58
C ARG A 8 -5.83 -7.41 -0.79
N SER A 9 -6.93 -6.78 -1.23
CA SER A 9 -6.91 -5.92 -2.40
C SER A 9 -5.68 -5.01 -2.33
N LEU A 10 -5.08 -4.69 -3.48
CA LEU A 10 -3.88 -3.84 -3.55
C LEU A 10 -4.05 -2.54 -2.73
N ARG A 11 -5.29 -2.02 -2.69
CA ARG A 11 -5.73 -0.88 -1.87
C ARG A 11 -5.58 -1.12 -0.37
N ALA A 12 -6.00 -2.28 0.15
CA ALA A 12 -5.86 -2.62 1.58
C ALA A 12 -4.40 -2.78 2.00
N CYS A 13 -3.55 -3.30 1.09
CA CYS A 13 -2.11 -3.37 1.30
C CYS A 13 -1.48 -1.97 1.31
N ALA A 14 -1.86 -1.11 0.37
CA ALA A 14 -1.41 0.28 0.32
C ALA A 14 -1.80 1.07 1.59
N ALA A 15 -3.03 0.89 2.07
CA ALA A 15 -3.51 1.50 3.31
C ALA A 15 -2.71 1.04 4.54
N ALA A 16 -2.40 -0.26 4.65
CA ALA A 16 -1.57 -0.78 5.73
C ALA A 16 -0.15 -0.20 5.70
N HIS A 17 0.46 -0.09 4.52
CA HIS A 17 1.76 0.55 4.37
C HIS A 17 1.75 2.03 4.79
N ARG A 18 0.70 2.79 4.44
CA ARG A 18 0.53 4.18 4.89
C ARG A 18 0.35 4.28 6.41
N ALA A 19 -0.33 3.34 7.05
CA ALA A 19 -0.45 3.29 8.51
C ALA A 19 0.91 3.03 9.18
N MET A 20 1.68 2.06 8.66
CA MET A 20 3.03 1.77 9.16
C MET A 20 4.01 2.94 8.94
N ALA A 21 3.92 3.63 7.80
CA ALA A 21 4.72 4.82 7.54
C ALA A 21 4.46 5.93 8.57
N ARG A 22 3.18 6.16 8.91
CA ARG A 22 2.80 7.14 9.95
C ARG A 22 3.31 6.72 11.32
N ALA A 23 3.19 5.44 11.69
CA ALA A 23 3.73 4.93 12.95
C ALA A 23 5.26 5.08 13.03
N ALA A 24 5.98 4.94 11.93
CA ALA A 24 7.43 5.12 11.90
C ALA A 24 7.89 6.53 12.29
N LEU A 25 7.10 7.57 11.99
CA LEU A 25 7.39 8.95 12.38
C LEU A 25 7.36 9.17 13.90
N PHE A 26 6.61 8.35 14.62
CA PHE A 26 6.48 8.42 16.08
C PHE A 26 7.29 7.35 16.81
N SER A 27 8.09 6.55 16.09
CA SER A 27 8.93 5.53 16.72
C SER A 27 10.07 6.16 17.51
N ASP A 28 10.44 5.52 18.63
CA ASP A 28 11.57 5.91 19.47
C ASP A 28 12.90 5.53 18.80
N SER A 29 13.24 6.25 17.74
CA SER A 29 14.48 6.12 17.00
C SER A 29 14.93 7.48 16.49
N ILE A 30 16.22 7.63 16.19
CA ILE A 30 16.76 8.89 15.70
C ILE A 30 16.07 9.33 14.40
N LEU A 31 16.05 10.65 14.14
CA LEU A 31 15.35 11.24 13.01
C LEU A 31 15.67 10.57 11.66
N ARG A 32 16.95 10.26 11.43
CA ARG A 32 17.43 9.57 10.22
C ARG A 32 16.78 8.20 10.05
N VAL A 33 16.67 7.43 11.13
CA VAL A 33 16.08 6.07 11.12
C VAL A 33 14.56 6.15 10.93
N ARG A 34 13.89 7.10 11.58
CA ARG A 34 12.45 7.36 11.36
C ARG A 34 12.18 7.69 9.90
N TYR A 35 12.97 8.58 9.31
CA TYR A 35 12.83 8.99 7.92
C TYR A 35 13.07 7.83 6.94
N GLN A 36 14.12 7.03 7.15
CA GLN A 36 14.37 5.85 6.31
C GLN A 36 13.23 4.82 6.38
N ARG A 37 12.69 4.56 7.58
CA ARG A 37 11.53 3.65 7.74
C ARG A 37 10.29 4.21 7.05
N TYR A 38 10.02 5.50 7.20
CA TYR A 38 8.95 6.20 6.48
C TYR A 38 9.09 6.01 4.96
N GLN A 39 10.26 6.31 4.40
CA GLN A 39 10.52 6.16 2.96
C GLN A 39 10.30 4.70 2.49
N ARG A 40 10.82 3.72 3.24
CA ARG A 40 10.65 2.29 2.93
C ARG A 40 9.18 1.87 2.94
N HIS A 41 8.40 2.39 3.88
CA HIS A 41 6.95 2.15 3.93
C HIS A 41 6.18 2.91 2.85
N MET A 42 6.71 3.99 2.27
CA MET A 42 6.08 4.75 1.17
C MET A 42 6.40 4.20 -0.23
N GLN A 43 7.56 3.56 -0.44
CA GLN A 43 7.92 3.01 -1.76
C GLN A 43 6.99 1.88 -2.22
N LYS A 44 6.60 0.98 -1.31
CA LYS A 44 5.70 -0.14 -1.62
C LYS A 44 4.27 0.29 -2.02
N PRO A 45 3.57 1.17 -1.29
CA PRO A 45 2.21 1.58 -1.64
C PRO A 45 2.16 2.34 -2.96
N LEU A 46 3.18 3.13 -3.32
CA LEU A 46 3.19 3.82 -4.61
C LEU A 46 3.21 2.83 -5.79
N VAL A 47 4.01 1.77 -5.70
CA VAL A 47 4.06 0.72 -6.73
C VAL A 47 2.75 -0.08 -6.76
N LEU A 48 2.15 -0.35 -5.60
CA LEU A 48 0.88 -1.07 -5.51
C LEU A 48 -0.31 -0.24 -5.98
N ASP A 49 -0.35 1.06 -5.71
CA ASP A 49 -1.37 2.00 -6.18
C ASP A 49 -1.26 2.18 -7.71
N ALA A 50 -0.05 2.27 -8.26
CA ALA A 50 0.16 2.31 -9.70
C ALA A 50 -0.33 1.03 -10.40
N LYS A 51 -0.06 -0.15 -9.80
CA LYS A 51 -0.56 -1.45 -10.29
C LYS A 51 -2.07 -1.60 -10.12
N ALA A 52 -2.64 -1.06 -9.04
CA ALA A 52 -4.08 -1.06 -8.83
C ALA A 52 -4.78 -0.17 -9.86
N ALA A 53 -4.24 1.01 -10.15
CA ALA A 53 -4.77 1.93 -11.15
C ALA A 53 -4.72 1.33 -12.57
N SER A 54 -3.63 0.64 -12.95
CA SER A 54 -3.55 -0.05 -14.24
C SER A 54 -4.50 -1.24 -14.34
N SER A 55 -4.71 -1.97 -13.24
CA SER A 55 -5.66 -3.08 -13.15
C SER A 55 -7.11 -2.57 -13.27
N THR A 56 -7.50 -1.53 -12.53
CA THR A 56 -8.83 -0.91 -12.64
C THR A 56 -9.08 -0.36 -14.04
N ARG A 57 -8.08 0.28 -14.67
CA ARG A 57 -8.20 0.80 -16.05
C ARG A 57 -8.41 -0.32 -17.07
N SER A 58 -7.79 -1.49 -16.88
CA SER A 58 -8.00 -2.64 -17.77
C SER A 58 -9.40 -3.23 -17.65
N VAL A 59 -9.95 -3.30 -16.43
CA VAL A 59 -11.34 -3.75 -16.20
C VAL A 59 -12.34 -2.80 -16.86
N LEU A 60 -12.15 -1.49 -16.70
CA LEU A 60 -13.02 -0.48 -17.31
C LEU A 60 -12.97 -0.49 -18.86
N VAL A 61 -11.79 -0.74 -19.44
CA VAL A 61 -11.64 -0.86 -20.91
C VAL A 61 -12.28 -2.13 -21.47
N GLN A 62 -12.40 -3.20 -20.69
CA GLN A 62 -13.12 -4.42 -21.10
C GLN A 62 -14.64 -4.24 -21.02
N GLU A 63 -15.17 -3.52 -20.04
CA GLU A 63 -16.61 -3.22 -19.96
C GLU A 63 -17.11 -2.37 -21.13
N VAL A 64 -16.36 -1.34 -21.55
CA VAL A 64 -16.74 -0.48 -22.69
C VAL A 64 -16.73 -1.22 -24.04
N ARG A 65 -16.06 -2.37 -24.11
CA ARG A 65 -15.96 -3.21 -25.32
C ARG A 65 -16.99 -4.34 -25.38
N SER A 66 -17.87 -4.46 -24.38
CA SER A 66 -18.90 -5.51 -24.31
C SER A 66 -20.26 -5.00 -24.78
#